data_AF-X1MMP2-F1
#
_entry.id   AF-X1MMP2-F1
#
_cell.length_a   1.000
_cell.length_b   1.000
_cell.length_c   1.000
_cell.angle_alpha   90.00
_cell.angle_beta   90.00
_cell.angle_gamma   90.00
#
_symmetry.space_group_name_H-M   'P 1'
#
loop_
_entity.id
_entity.type
_entity.pdbx_description
1 polymer ?
#
loop_
_entity_poly.entity_id
_entity_poly.type
_entity_poly.pdbx_seq_one_letter_code
_entity_poly.pdbx_strand_id
1 'polypeptide(L)'
;RNIIKDNTTYAGAGIFIVGEPVISNNLIYDNSAFIAGGVIMAGGQLRNNTIVGNDASFQGGSQLGGNVYIIFEPEFPSTHILNNVICNATSGGGIIWDGVLSPDAIQFNNVWNNNPGNYGSADPGTGQFIFDGQADQTGIDGNISQDPSFVDAQANDYHLQTDSPCINSGDSSLVPAPGETDIDGESRIYGSRIDMGADEYVGYVKPVAHAGPDQHLDKPRLITLDGSASFFYDPCGVMEFSWEQVAGSAV
;
A
#
# COMPACT_ATOMS: atom_id res chain seq x y z
N ARG A 1 14.44 1.27 8.04
CA ARG A 1 13.39 0.81 8.97
C ARG A 1 13.47 1.60 10.26
N ASN A 2 12.36 2.21 10.66
CA ASN A 2 12.22 3.03 11.86
C ASN A 2 10.80 2.91 12.38
N ILE A 3 10.62 3.19 13.68
CA ILE A 3 9.32 3.42 14.29
C ILE A 3 9.22 4.92 14.59
N ILE A 4 8.23 5.59 14.01
CA ILE A 4 8.02 7.04 14.13
C ILE A 4 6.64 7.28 14.73
N LYS A 5 6.61 7.71 15.98
CA LYS A 5 5.35 7.80 16.73
C LYS A 5 5.34 8.88 17.81
N ASP A 6 4.14 9.20 18.27
CA ASP A 6 3.89 10.12 19.39
C ASP A 6 4.47 11.52 19.16
N ASN A 7 4.71 11.91 17.91
CA ASN A 7 5.20 13.24 17.58
C ASN A 7 4.04 14.23 17.48
N THR A 8 4.30 15.48 17.86
CA THR A 8 3.34 16.56 17.69
C THR A 8 4.01 17.81 17.15
N THR A 9 3.50 18.33 16.03
CA THR A 9 4.06 19.53 15.38
C THR A 9 2.99 20.31 14.62
N TYR A 10 3.41 21.35 13.90
CA TYR A 10 2.51 22.08 13.02
C TYR A 10 2.27 21.35 11.69
N ALA A 11 3.31 20.86 11.01
CA ALA A 11 3.16 20.11 9.75
C ALA A 11 4.06 18.87 9.70
N GLY A 12 3.52 17.73 9.25
CA GLY A 12 4.30 16.51 9.01
C GLY A 12 4.89 15.91 10.27
N ALA A 13 4.06 15.56 11.27
CA ALA A 13 4.56 15.12 12.57
C ALA A 13 5.38 13.83 12.50
N GLY A 14 5.01 12.88 11.63
CA GLY A 14 5.86 11.75 11.32
C GLY A 14 7.01 12.13 10.40
N ILE A 15 6.69 12.52 9.15
CA ILE A 15 7.69 12.82 8.11
C ILE A 15 7.23 13.99 7.23
N PHE A 16 8.17 14.89 6.91
CA PHE A 16 8.02 15.93 5.90
C PHE A 16 8.99 15.68 4.74
N ILE A 17 8.45 15.47 3.54
CA ILE A 17 9.22 15.11 2.34
C ILE A 17 9.11 16.20 1.27
N VAL A 18 10.26 16.63 0.76
CA VAL A 18 10.37 17.41 -0.49
C VAL A 18 11.57 16.88 -1.29
N GLY A 19 11.37 16.63 -2.58
CA GLY A 19 12.42 16.13 -3.47
C GLY A 19 12.18 14.68 -3.89
N GLU A 20 13.25 13.89 -4.03
CA GLU A 20 13.19 12.50 -4.51
C GLU A 20 13.70 11.45 -3.48
N PRO A 21 13.36 11.52 -2.17
CA PRO A 21 13.77 10.48 -1.24
C PRO A 21 12.91 9.21 -1.38
N VAL A 22 13.46 8.08 -0.95
CA VAL A 22 12.72 6.83 -0.78
C VAL A 22 12.54 6.57 0.72
N ILE A 23 11.29 6.59 1.18
CA ILE A 23 10.89 6.27 2.54
C ILE A 23 10.25 4.88 2.52
N SER A 24 10.94 3.90 3.11
CA SER A 24 10.46 2.52 3.12
C SER A 24 10.69 1.73 4.40
N ASN A 25 9.83 0.72 4.60
CA ASN A 25 9.90 -0.26 5.67
C ASN A 25 9.85 0.41 7.05
N ASN A 26 8.99 1.42 7.22
CA ASN A 26 8.79 2.11 8.49
C ASN A 26 7.38 1.88 9.02
N LEU A 27 7.28 1.92 10.34
CA LEU A 27 6.02 1.94 11.06
C LEU A 27 5.79 3.36 11.60
N ILE A 28 4.69 4.00 11.17
CA ILE A 28 4.40 5.42 11.45
C ILE A 28 3.01 5.53 12.09
N TYR A 29 2.92 5.81 13.39
CA TYR A 29 1.61 5.83 14.07
C TYR A 29 1.49 6.83 15.19
N ASP A 30 0.25 7.18 15.54
CA ASP A 30 -0.08 8.09 16.66
C ASP A 30 0.66 9.44 16.63
N ASN A 31 1.00 9.93 15.43
CA ASN A 31 1.53 11.28 15.27
C ASN A 31 0.37 12.27 15.03
N SER A 32 0.47 13.47 15.58
CA SER A 32 -0.57 14.50 15.46
C SER A 32 0.00 15.82 14.95
N ALA A 33 -0.63 16.43 13.96
CA ALA A 33 -0.19 17.72 13.42
C ALA A 33 -1.36 18.65 13.14
N PHE A 34 -1.06 19.95 12.92
CA PHE A 34 -2.06 20.87 12.40
C PHE A 34 -2.42 20.50 10.94
N ILE A 35 -1.45 20.03 10.15
CA ILE A 35 -1.64 19.45 8.83
C ILE A 35 -0.72 18.24 8.68
N ALA A 36 -1.19 17.14 8.10
CA ALA A 36 -0.39 15.93 7.88
C ALA A 36 0.19 15.33 9.18
N GLY A 37 -0.64 14.59 9.92
CA GLY A 37 -0.21 13.89 11.15
C GLY A 37 0.91 12.89 10.87
N GLY A 38 0.71 12.00 9.90
CA GLY A 38 1.69 11.00 9.50
C GLY A 38 2.76 11.58 8.58
N VAL A 39 2.45 11.66 7.29
CA VAL A 39 3.39 12.04 6.23
C VAL A 39 2.81 13.19 5.41
N ILE A 40 3.61 14.22 5.18
CA ILE A 40 3.39 15.17 4.07
C ILE A 40 4.50 14.99 3.05
N MET A 41 4.14 14.98 1.77
CA MET A 41 5.13 14.80 0.71
C MET A 41 4.84 15.57 -0.57
N ALA A 42 5.92 16.06 -1.17
CA ALA A 42 5.97 16.69 -2.48
C ALA A 42 7.17 16.11 -3.25
N GLY A 43 6.91 15.04 -4.00
CA GLY A 43 7.92 14.21 -4.67
C GLY A 43 8.40 13.02 -3.84
N GLY A 44 9.12 12.10 -4.51
CA GLY A 44 9.76 10.94 -3.93
C GLY A 44 8.86 9.72 -3.82
N GLN A 45 9.32 8.72 -3.08
CA GLN A 45 8.63 7.44 -2.94
C GLN A 45 8.31 7.14 -1.47
N LEU A 46 7.06 6.81 -1.21
CA LEU A 46 6.60 6.23 0.05
C LEU A 46 6.22 4.78 -0.24
N ARG A 47 7.05 3.83 0.15
CA ARG A 47 6.83 2.41 -0.18
C ARG A 47 6.97 1.44 0.98
N ASN A 48 6.16 0.40 1.03
CA ASN A 48 6.29 -0.66 2.03
C ASN A 48 6.25 -0.12 3.49
N ASN A 49 5.40 0.87 3.77
CA ASN A 49 5.24 1.39 5.14
C ASN A 49 3.88 0.98 5.70
N THR A 50 3.82 0.87 7.03
CA THR A 50 2.55 0.75 7.76
C THR A 50 2.32 2.08 8.48
N ILE A 51 1.24 2.78 8.13
CA ILE A 51 0.91 4.13 8.60
C ILE A 51 -0.48 4.08 9.25
N VAL A 52 -0.55 4.26 10.56
CA VAL A 52 -1.76 3.94 11.34
C VAL A 52 -2.10 5.05 12.33
N GLY A 53 -3.38 5.43 12.46
CA GLY A 53 -3.80 6.20 13.64
C GLY A 53 -3.28 7.63 13.72
N ASN A 54 -2.74 8.20 12.64
CA ASN A 54 -2.23 9.56 12.67
C ASN A 54 -3.36 10.59 12.52
N ASP A 55 -3.12 11.80 13.04
CA ASP A 55 -4.14 12.81 13.28
C ASP A 55 -3.78 14.19 12.72
N ALA A 56 -4.75 14.89 12.13
CA ALA A 56 -4.62 16.26 11.63
C ALA A 56 -5.46 17.28 12.43
N SER A 57 -5.74 17.01 13.72
CA SER A 57 -6.62 17.84 14.56
C SER A 57 -5.89 18.70 15.59
N PHE A 58 -4.55 18.62 15.66
CA PHE A 58 -3.77 19.35 16.65
C PHE A 58 -4.09 20.85 16.65
N GLN A 59 -4.50 21.37 17.81
CA GLN A 59 -4.88 22.77 18.03
C GLN A 59 -5.99 23.28 17.08
N GLY A 60 -6.94 22.42 16.70
CA GLY A 60 -7.98 22.76 15.73
C GLY A 60 -7.44 22.76 14.30
N GLY A 61 -6.61 21.76 14.00
CA GLY A 61 -5.90 21.56 12.74
C GLY A 61 -6.76 21.66 11.49
N SER A 62 -6.09 21.68 10.33
CA SER A 62 -6.73 21.78 9.01
C SER A 62 -7.68 20.63 8.71
N GLN A 63 -7.61 19.53 9.46
CA GLN A 63 -8.34 18.29 9.19
C GLN A 63 -8.00 17.74 7.80
N LEU A 64 -6.73 17.87 7.39
CA LEU A 64 -6.21 17.39 6.11
C LEU A 64 -4.93 16.58 6.32
N GLY A 65 -4.95 15.33 5.85
CA GLY A 65 -3.84 14.40 5.92
C GLY A 65 -3.70 13.82 7.31
N GLY A 66 -4.58 12.92 7.72
CA GLY A 66 -4.34 12.18 8.96
C GLY A 66 -3.08 11.35 8.81
N ASN A 67 -3.14 10.41 7.86
CA ASN A 67 -2.02 9.54 7.55
C ASN A 67 -1.10 10.11 6.47
N VAL A 68 -1.60 10.43 5.27
CA VAL A 68 -0.77 10.90 4.15
C VAL A 68 -1.40 12.10 3.44
N TYR A 69 -0.63 13.18 3.31
CA TYR A 69 -0.93 14.34 2.46
C TYR A 69 0.09 14.41 1.32
N ILE A 70 -0.39 14.42 0.09
CA ILE A 70 0.44 14.55 -1.12
C ILE A 70 0.21 15.90 -1.80
N ILE A 71 1.28 16.52 -2.29
CA ILE A 71 1.22 17.74 -3.09
C ILE A 71 1.72 17.41 -4.50
N PHE A 72 0.82 17.43 -5.49
CA PHE A 72 1.16 17.31 -6.91
C PHE A 72 1.25 18.69 -7.55
N GLU A 73 2.47 19.19 -7.73
CA GLU A 73 2.72 20.43 -8.47
C GLU A 73 3.83 20.23 -9.51
N PRO A 74 3.79 20.95 -10.65
CA PRO A 74 4.77 20.80 -11.72
C PRO A 74 6.21 21.09 -11.33
N GLU A 75 6.44 21.86 -10.26
CA GLU A 75 7.78 22.18 -9.76
C GLU A 75 8.38 21.07 -8.89
N PHE A 76 7.54 20.17 -8.38
CA PHE A 76 8.00 19.05 -7.57
C PHE A 76 8.30 17.82 -8.43
N PRO A 77 9.23 16.96 -7.98
CA PRO A 77 9.53 15.73 -8.67
C PRO A 77 8.37 14.71 -8.60
N SER A 78 8.50 13.59 -9.31
CA SER A 78 7.47 12.55 -9.34
C SER A 78 7.21 11.97 -7.95
N THR A 79 5.95 11.67 -7.65
CA THR A 79 5.54 11.03 -6.40
C THR A 79 4.99 9.63 -6.65
N HIS A 80 5.46 8.65 -5.88
CA HIS A 80 4.95 7.29 -5.90
C HIS A 80 4.63 6.77 -4.50
N ILE A 81 3.41 6.26 -4.32
CA ILE A 81 2.88 5.67 -3.09
C ILE A 81 2.57 4.22 -3.40
N LEU A 82 3.39 3.31 -2.88
CA LEU A 82 3.44 1.92 -3.33
C LEU A 82 3.42 0.93 -2.16
N ASN A 83 2.59 -0.10 -2.18
CA ASN A 83 2.67 -1.21 -1.21
C ASN A 83 2.56 -0.78 0.26
N ASN A 84 1.85 0.30 0.58
CA ASN A 84 1.67 0.72 1.97
C ASN A 84 0.38 0.16 2.55
N VAL A 85 0.35 0.02 3.88
CA VAL A 85 -0.89 -0.12 4.65
C VAL A 85 -1.14 1.20 5.35
N ILE A 86 -2.27 1.84 5.05
CA ILE A 86 -2.61 3.20 5.52
C ILE A 86 -4.01 3.18 6.13
N CYS A 87 -4.11 3.22 7.45
CA CYS A 87 -5.39 2.99 8.10
C CYS A 87 -5.64 3.77 9.38
N ASN A 88 -6.90 3.79 9.79
CA ASN A 88 -7.34 4.30 11.08
C ASN A 88 -6.95 5.76 11.38
N ALA A 89 -6.71 6.61 10.37
CA ALA A 89 -6.53 8.04 10.61
C ALA A 89 -7.72 8.57 11.42
N THR A 90 -7.44 9.25 12.54
CA THR A 90 -8.48 9.77 13.44
C THR A 90 -9.16 11.02 12.87
N SER A 91 -8.45 11.78 12.04
CA SER A 91 -8.96 12.92 11.28
C SER A 91 -8.12 13.14 10.02
N GLY A 92 -8.65 13.88 9.04
CA GLY A 92 -7.91 14.27 7.83
C GLY A 92 -7.70 13.21 6.75
N GLY A 93 -8.21 12.00 6.94
CA GLY A 93 -8.29 10.95 5.93
C GLY A 93 -7.02 10.10 5.80
N GLY A 94 -7.12 9.09 4.94
CA GLY A 94 -6.06 8.12 4.67
C GLY A 94 -4.98 8.70 3.77
N ILE A 95 -5.21 8.65 2.46
CA ILE A 95 -4.39 9.34 1.46
C ILE A 95 -5.20 10.50 0.91
N ILE A 96 -4.71 11.71 1.08
CA ILE A 96 -5.26 12.87 0.39
C ILE A 96 -4.22 13.52 -0.50
N TRP A 97 -4.67 14.21 -1.53
CA TRP A 97 -3.78 15.00 -2.38
C TRP A 97 -4.38 16.33 -2.81
N ASP A 98 -3.47 17.27 -3.05
CA ASP A 98 -3.75 18.51 -3.76
C ASP A 98 -3.08 18.48 -5.15
N GLY A 99 -3.67 19.18 -6.10
CA GLY A 99 -3.25 19.18 -7.51
C GLY A 99 -3.78 17.99 -8.32
N VAL A 100 -3.28 17.87 -9.55
CA VAL A 100 -3.70 16.82 -10.48
C VAL A 100 -2.97 15.53 -10.16
N LEU A 101 -3.73 14.48 -9.82
CA LEU A 101 -3.17 13.14 -9.57
C LEU A 101 -2.34 12.70 -10.77
N SER A 102 -1.06 12.43 -10.52
CA SER A 102 -0.20 11.84 -11.55
C SER A 102 -0.64 10.40 -11.83
N PRO A 103 -0.66 9.96 -13.10
CA PRO A 103 -0.91 8.56 -13.43
C PRO A 103 0.06 7.66 -12.66
N ASP A 104 -0.41 6.49 -12.21
CA ASP A 104 0.42 5.49 -11.52
C ASP A 104 1.06 5.98 -10.20
N ALA A 105 0.61 7.12 -9.64
CA ALA A 105 1.20 7.66 -8.42
C ALA A 105 0.78 6.91 -7.16
N ILE A 106 -0.41 6.31 -7.14
CA ILE A 106 -0.95 5.60 -5.99
C ILE A 106 -1.30 4.19 -6.45
N GLN A 107 -0.48 3.19 -6.10
CA GLN A 107 -0.66 1.82 -6.56
C GLN A 107 -0.39 0.81 -5.45
N PHE A 108 -1.11 -0.30 -5.48
CA PHE A 108 -0.91 -1.42 -4.56
C PHE A 108 -0.92 -1.04 -3.06
N ASN A 109 -1.69 -0.04 -2.65
CA ASN A 109 -1.85 0.30 -1.24
C ASN A 109 -3.12 -0.32 -0.67
N ASN A 110 -3.09 -0.68 0.62
CA ASN A 110 -4.31 -0.93 1.38
C ASN A 110 -4.65 0.31 2.20
N VAL A 111 -5.76 0.99 1.86
CA VAL A 111 -6.19 2.21 2.55
C VAL A 111 -7.54 1.97 3.22
N TRP A 112 -7.59 1.92 4.56
CA TRP A 112 -8.76 1.38 5.25
C TRP A 112 -9.15 2.12 6.54
N ASN A 113 -10.47 2.27 6.75
CA ASN A 113 -11.08 2.81 7.97
C ASN A 113 -10.51 4.15 8.43
N ASN A 114 -10.25 5.05 7.49
CA ASN A 114 -9.77 6.40 7.79
C ASN A 114 -10.94 7.38 7.91
N ASN A 115 -10.82 8.36 8.81
CA ASN A 115 -11.81 9.43 8.98
C ASN A 115 -11.26 10.75 8.41
N PRO A 116 -12.01 11.47 7.53
CA PRO A 116 -13.39 11.21 7.13
C PRO A 116 -13.58 10.24 5.96
N GLY A 117 -12.49 9.84 5.29
CA GLY A 117 -12.52 8.83 4.22
C GLY A 117 -11.13 8.29 3.91
N ASN A 118 -11.07 7.25 3.08
CA ASN A 118 -9.81 6.60 2.71
C ASN A 118 -9.01 7.44 1.73
N TYR A 119 -9.69 8.00 0.73
CA TYR A 119 -9.08 8.85 -0.27
C TYR A 119 -9.68 10.25 -0.22
N GLY A 120 -8.92 11.28 -0.57
CA GLY A 120 -9.49 12.62 -0.67
C GLY A 120 -8.72 13.53 -1.62
N SER A 121 -9.45 14.41 -2.28
CA SER A 121 -8.86 15.37 -3.21
C SER A 121 -9.64 16.68 -3.21
N ALA A 122 -8.99 17.76 -3.61
CA ALA A 122 -9.71 19.01 -3.88
C ALA A 122 -10.66 18.82 -5.07
N ASP A 123 -11.93 19.18 -4.90
CA ASP A 123 -12.91 19.23 -5.98
C ASP A 123 -12.51 20.34 -6.98
N PRO A 124 -12.36 20.05 -8.29
CA PRO A 124 -11.88 21.03 -9.25
C PRO A 124 -12.81 22.23 -9.47
N GLY A 125 -14.10 22.12 -9.14
CA GLY A 125 -15.09 23.18 -9.34
C GLY A 125 -15.23 24.12 -8.15
N THR A 126 -14.98 23.62 -6.93
CA THR A 126 -15.22 24.34 -5.67
C THR A 126 -13.96 24.55 -4.84
N GLY A 127 -12.90 23.79 -5.12
CA GLY A 127 -11.66 23.77 -4.32
C GLY A 127 -11.84 23.19 -2.92
N GLN A 128 -13.01 22.62 -2.59
CA GLN A 128 -13.25 21.97 -1.31
C GLN A 128 -12.76 20.53 -1.36
N PHE A 129 -12.19 20.03 -0.26
CA PHE A 129 -11.83 18.62 -0.19
C PHE A 129 -13.08 17.74 -0.17
N ILE A 130 -13.11 16.79 -1.10
CA ILE A 130 -14.04 15.67 -1.12
C ILE A 130 -13.31 14.41 -0.66
N PHE A 131 -14.04 13.51 -0.01
CA PHE A 131 -13.50 12.24 0.46
C PHE A 131 -14.25 11.09 -0.20
N ASP A 132 -13.49 10.09 -0.63
CA ASP A 132 -13.91 8.96 -1.43
C ASP A 132 -14.69 9.43 -2.68
N GLY A 133 -15.66 8.65 -3.15
CA GLY A 133 -16.46 9.00 -4.32
C GLY A 133 -15.60 9.17 -5.57
N GLN A 134 -15.42 10.41 -6.04
CA GLN A 134 -14.55 10.69 -7.18
C GLN A 134 -13.05 10.57 -6.86
N ALA A 135 -12.67 10.68 -5.59
CA ALA A 135 -11.30 10.47 -5.14
C ALA A 135 -10.98 8.98 -4.87
N ASP A 136 -11.98 8.12 -4.76
CA ASP A 136 -11.76 6.73 -4.37
C ASP A 136 -10.86 5.98 -5.37
N GLN A 137 -9.73 5.46 -4.88
CA GLN A 137 -8.79 4.65 -5.67
C GLN A 137 -8.99 3.14 -5.46
N THR A 138 -10.00 2.73 -4.69
CA THR A 138 -10.25 1.31 -4.40
C THR A 138 -10.49 0.52 -5.70
N GLY A 139 -9.73 -0.55 -5.90
CA GLY A 139 -9.83 -1.41 -7.09
C GLY A 139 -9.14 -0.87 -8.34
N ILE A 140 -8.49 0.30 -8.24
CA ILE A 140 -7.69 0.93 -9.30
C ILE A 140 -6.22 0.67 -8.99
N ASP A 141 -5.43 0.28 -10.00
CA ASP A 141 -3.97 0.07 -9.90
C ASP A 141 -3.52 -0.78 -8.71
N GLY A 142 -4.28 -1.84 -8.41
CA GLY A 142 -3.97 -2.77 -7.33
C GLY A 142 -4.26 -2.24 -5.93
N ASN A 143 -4.78 -1.03 -5.76
CA ASN A 143 -5.18 -0.53 -4.45
C ASN A 143 -6.40 -1.27 -3.93
N ILE A 144 -6.42 -1.54 -2.63
CA ILE A 144 -7.51 -2.17 -1.92
C ILE A 144 -7.92 -1.31 -0.71
N SER A 145 -9.13 -1.53 -0.21
CA SER A 145 -9.65 -0.87 0.98
C SER A 145 -10.30 -1.92 1.87
N GLN A 146 -9.48 -2.73 2.54
CA GLN A 146 -9.91 -3.87 3.36
C GLN A 146 -9.21 -3.86 4.72
N ASP A 147 -9.83 -4.47 5.73
CA ASP A 147 -9.21 -4.58 7.05
C ASP A 147 -7.84 -5.28 6.94
N PRO A 148 -6.72 -4.64 7.34
CA PRO A 148 -5.40 -5.26 7.31
C PRO A 148 -5.29 -6.54 8.14
N SER A 149 -6.24 -6.82 9.05
CA SER A 149 -6.23 -8.00 9.93
C SER A 149 -4.93 -8.07 10.74
N PHE A 150 -4.65 -7.02 11.52
CA PHE A 150 -3.49 -6.99 12.41
C PHE A 150 -3.67 -7.91 13.62
N VAL A 151 -2.57 -8.47 14.15
CA VAL A 151 -2.59 -9.34 15.33
C VAL A 151 -3.21 -8.66 16.55
N ASP A 152 -2.72 -7.46 16.92
CA ASP A 152 -3.30 -6.64 17.99
C ASP A 152 -2.99 -5.15 17.79
N ALA A 153 -3.78 -4.50 16.93
CA ALA A 153 -3.63 -3.08 16.65
C ALA A 153 -3.80 -2.17 17.90
N GLN A 154 -4.53 -2.63 18.94
CA GLN A 154 -4.71 -1.86 20.18
C GLN A 154 -3.44 -1.89 21.05
N ALA A 155 -2.67 -2.96 20.95
CA ALA A 155 -1.35 -3.08 21.58
C ALA A 155 -0.20 -2.58 20.69
N ASN A 156 -0.50 -1.96 19.55
CA ASN A 156 0.47 -1.54 18.51
C ASN A 156 1.25 -2.71 17.90
N ASP A 157 0.64 -3.91 17.89
CA ASP A 157 1.12 -5.07 17.16
C ASP A 157 0.47 -5.10 15.77
N TYR A 158 1.21 -4.55 14.80
CA TYR A 158 0.78 -4.41 13.42
C TYR A 158 1.31 -5.51 12.49
N HIS A 159 1.71 -6.66 13.04
CA HIS A 159 1.96 -7.84 12.21
C HIS A 159 0.66 -8.32 11.58
N LEU A 160 0.76 -8.89 10.38
CA LEU A 160 -0.40 -9.41 9.65
C LEU A 160 -0.84 -10.77 10.21
N GLN A 161 -2.16 -11.01 10.28
CA GLN A 161 -2.71 -12.35 10.51
C GLN A 161 -2.77 -13.15 9.20
N THR A 162 -2.84 -14.48 9.32
CA THR A 162 -2.76 -15.44 8.20
C THR A 162 -3.76 -15.26 7.05
N ASP A 163 -4.84 -14.53 7.27
CA ASP A 163 -5.91 -14.27 6.29
C ASP A 163 -5.98 -12.81 5.85
N SER A 164 -4.99 -12.00 6.23
CA SER A 164 -4.91 -10.60 5.85
C SER A 164 -4.97 -10.43 4.32
N PRO A 165 -5.77 -9.46 3.84
CA PRO A 165 -5.81 -9.12 2.42
C PRO A 165 -4.50 -8.46 1.93
N CYS A 166 -3.62 -8.06 2.85
CA CYS A 166 -2.32 -7.47 2.54
C CYS A 166 -1.24 -8.51 2.21
N ILE A 167 -1.48 -9.79 2.54
CA ILE A 167 -0.52 -10.87 2.29
C ILE A 167 -0.45 -11.19 0.80
N ASN A 168 0.79 -11.25 0.33
CA ASN A 168 1.19 -11.51 -1.03
C ASN A 168 0.31 -10.65 -1.94
N SER A 169 0.17 -9.35 -1.60
CA SER A 169 -0.78 -8.42 -2.23
C SER A 169 -0.14 -7.20 -2.89
N GLY A 170 1.15 -6.95 -2.66
CA GLY A 170 1.88 -5.83 -3.25
C GLY A 170 2.24 -6.04 -4.73
N ASP A 171 2.95 -5.06 -5.27
CA ASP A 171 3.48 -5.00 -6.62
C ASP A 171 4.41 -6.19 -6.91
N SER A 172 4.02 -7.02 -7.87
CA SER A 172 4.81 -8.18 -8.32
C SER A 172 6.08 -7.81 -9.10
N SER A 173 6.19 -6.57 -9.56
CA SER A 173 7.36 -6.07 -10.29
C SER A 173 8.43 -5.46 -9.38
N LEU A 174 8.12 -5.25 -8.09
CA LEU A 174 9.06 -4.67 -7.14
C LEU A 174 10.25 -5.61 -6.91
N VAL A 175 11.45 -5.07 -7.06
CA VAL A 175 12.70 -5.75 -6.73
C VAL A 175 13.30 -5.07 -5.49
N PRO A 176 13.32 -5.74 -4.32
CA PRO A 176 13.92 -5.17 -3.12
C PRO A 176 15.40 -4.84 -3.34
N ALA A 177 15.88 -3.76 -2.74
CA ALA A 177 17.30 -3.43 -2.80
C ALA A 177 18.14 -4.54 -2.13
N PRO A 178 19.41 -4.73 -2.50
CA PRO A 178 20.27 -5.73 -1.86
C PRO A 178 20.32 -5.55 -0.34
N GLY A 179 19.92 -6.57 0.40
CA GLY A 179 19.86 -6.55 1.88
C GLY A 179 18.66 -5.79 2.46
N GLU A 180 17.70 -5.37 1.62
CA GLU A 180 16.44 -4.82 2.09
C GLU A 180 15.63 -5.90 2.83
N THR A 181 15.17 -5.53 4.02
CA THR A 181 14.40 -6.38 4.93
C THR A 181 13.17 -5.61 5.41
N ASP A 182 12.17 -6.32 5.92
CA ASP A 182 11.00 -5.74 6.58
C ASP A 182 11.35 -5.13 7.95
N ILE A 183 10.32 -4.87 8.76
CA ILE A 183 10.45 -4.24 10.06
C ILE A 183 11.13 -5.15 11.11
N ASP A 184 11.02 -6.47 10.97
CA ASP A 184 11.56 -7.48 11.88
C ASP A 184 12.89 -8.09 11.41
N GLY A 185 13.23 -7.87 10.14
CA GLY A 185 14.51 -8.24 9.55
C GLY A 185 14.42 -9.44 8.61
N GLU A 186 13.23 -9.91 8.27
CA GLU A 186 13.03 -10.92 7.24
C GLU A 186 13.09 -10.34 5.82
N SER A 187 13.18 -11.25 4.84
CA SER A 187 13.26 -10.90 3.43
C SER A 187 11.94 -10.30 2.96
N ARG A 188 11.99 -9.16 2.25
CA ARG A 188 10.82 -8.48 1.65
C ARG A 188 10.04 -9.27 0.59
N ILE A 189 10.47 -10.48 0.28
CA ILE A 189 9.69 -11.38 -0.56
C ILE A 189 9.66 -12.70 0.18
N TYR A 190 8.47 -13.03 0.69
CA TYR A 190 8.14 -14.34 1.20
C TYR A 190 6.99 -14.93 0.38
N GLY A 191 7.25 -16.03 -0.34
CA GLY A 191 6.30 -16.57 -1.30
C GLY A 191 6.54 -16.09 -2.72
N SER A 192 5.58 -15.36 -3.30
CA SER A 192 5.64 -14.95 -4.72
C SER A 192 5.77 -13.44 -4.95
N ARG A 193 5.21 -12.62 -4.05
CA ARG A 193 5.29 -11.15 -4.10
C ARG A 193 5.32 -10.59 -2.68
N ILE A 194 5.75 -9.34 -2.59
CA ILE A 194 5.79 -8.59 -1.33
C ILE A 194 4.38 -8.43 -0.73
N ASP A 195 4.31 -8.37 0.60
CA ASP A 195 3.11 -7.96 1.31
C ASP A 195 2.94 -6.43 1.24
N MET A 196 1.70 -5.95 1.30
CA MET A 196 1.50 -4.52 1.54
C MET A 196 1.85 -4.21 3.00
N GLY A 197 2.66 -3.18 3.23
CA GLY A 197 3.03 -2.70 4.56
C GLY A 197 4.50 -2.90 4.92
N ALA A 198 4.84 -2.56 6.16
CA ALA A 198 6.18 -2.63 6.71
C ALA A 198 6.62 -4.04 7.12
N ASP A 199 5.67 -4.95 7.35
CA ASP A 199 5.86 -6.33 7.79
C ASP A 199 5.60 -7.31 6.62
N GLU A 200 6.35 -8.41 6.56
CA GLU A 200 6.04 -9.54 5.70
C GLU A 200 5.52 -10.70 6.56
N TYR A 201 4.37 -11.24 6.20
CA TYR A 201 3.84 -12.40 6.90
C TYR A 201 4.67 -13.65 6.60
N VAL A 202 5.51 -14.03 7.56
CA VAL A 202 6.28 -15.27 7.50
C VAL A 202 5.52 -16.40 8.20
N GLY A 203 4.80 -17.19 7.40
CA GLY A 203 4.02 -18.31 7.92
C GLY A 203 3.39 -19.18 6.84
N TYR A 204 2.25 -19.79 7.17
CA TYR A 204 1.43 -20.51 6.18
C TYR A 204 0.76 -19.51 5.25
N VAL A 205 1.23 -19.45 4.00
CA VAL A 205 0.53 -18.71 2.93
C VAL A 205 -0.34 -19.69 2.16
N LYS A 206 -1.58 -19.29 1.86
CA LYS A 206 -2.45 -20.06 0.94
C LYS A 206 -1.73 -20.27 -0.40
N PRO A 207 -2.00 -21.38 -1.12
CA PRO A 207 -1.38 -21.62 -2.41
C PRO A 207 -1.59 -20.43 -3.34
N VAL A 208 -0.51 -19.88 -3.89
CA VAL A 208 -0.55 -18.80 -4.87
C VAL A 208 -0.29 -19.40 -6.24
N ALA A 209 -1.30 -19.40 -7.10
CA ALA A 209 -1.15 -19.89 -8.46
C ALA A 209 -0.40 -18.86 -9.32
N HIS A 210 0.61 -19.32 -10.07
CA HIS A 210 1.32 -18.51 -11.05
C HIS A 210 1.27 -19.21 -12.40
N ALA A 211 0.54 -18.64 -13.35
CA ALA A 211 0.29 -19.28 -14.64
C ALA A 211 1.44 -19.21 -15.66
N GLY A 212 2.49 -18.45 -15.33
CA GLY A 212 3.54 -18.06 -16.26
C GLY A 212 3.19 -16.75 -16.97
N PRO A 213 4.11 -16.22 -17.80
CA PRO A 213 3.85 -15.01 -18.58
C PRO A 213 2.73 -15.21 -19.60
N ASP A 214 2.00 -14.13 -19.91
CA ASP A 214 1.03 -14.11 -21.00
C ASP A 214 1.66 -14.52 -22.33
N GLN A 215 0.98 -15.42 -23.06
CA GLN A 215 1.43 -15.93 -24.35
C GLN A 215 0.47 -15.51 -25.46
N HIS A 216 0.95 -14.69 -26.41
CA HIS A 216 0.22 -14.33 -27.63
C HIS A 216 0.79 -15.09 -28.84
N LEU A 217 -0.08 -15.69 -29.65
CA LEU A 217 0.30 -16.51 -30.80
C LEU A 217 -0.43 -16.10 -32.07
N ASP A 218 0.33 -15.74 -33.11
CA ASP A 218 -0.22 -15.39 -34.42
C ASP A 218 -0.66 -16.62 -35.25
N LYS A 219 -0.26 -17.83 -34.83
CA LYS A 219 -0.56 -19.10 -35.50
C LYS A 219 -0.72 -20.22 -34.46
N PRO A 220 -1.57 -21.23 -34.72
CA PRO A 220 -1.71 -22.37 -33.83
C PRO A 220 -0.37 -23.10 -33.62
N ARG A 221 0.06 -23.21 -32.38
CA ARG A 221 1.20 -24.03 -31.94
C ARG A 221 0.91 -24.62 -30.56
N LEU A 222 1.62 -25.69 -30.21
CA LEU A 222 1.60 -26.22 -28.85
C LEU A 222 2.10 -25.14 -27.88
N ILE A 223 1.35 -24.88 -26.83
CA ILE A 223 1.78 -24.08 -25.68
C ILE A 223 1.92 -24.98 -24.47
N THR A 224 2.90 -24.67 -23.62
CA THR A 224 3.01 -25.26 -22.29
C THR A 224 2.54 -24.22 -21.30
N LEU A 225 1.48 -24.54 -20.56
CA LEU A 225 1.08 -23.78 -19.39
C LEU A 225 1.97 -24.24 -18.24
N ASP A 226 2.84 -23.36 -17.76
CA ASP A 226 3.84 -23.70 -16.77
C ASP A 226 3.47 -23.07 -15.42
N GLY A 227 2.93 -23.90 -14.54
CA GLY A 227 2.56 -23.53 -13.18
C GLY A 227 3.73 -23.57 -12.19
N SER A 228 4.95 -23.90 -12.62
CA SER A 228 6.08 -24.20 -11.71
C SER A 228 6.53 -23.02 -10.85
N ALA A 229 6.16 -21.79 -11.21
CA ALA A 229 6.37 -20.59 -10.41
C ALA A 229 5.31 -20.38 -9.31
N SER A 230 4.32 -21.27 -9.19
CA SER A 230 3.32 -21.21 -8.12
C SER A 230 3.97 -21.44 -6.76
N PHE A 231 3.48 -20.74 -5.75
CA PHE A 231 3.97 -20.89 -4.38
C PHE A 231 3.04 -21.77 -3.55
N PHE A 232 3.63 -22.74 -2.84
CA PHE A 232 2.94 -23.59 -1.88
C PHE A 232 3.86 -23.83 -0.69
N TYR A 233 3.45 -23.36 0.48
CA TYR A 233 4.30 -23.40 1.67
C TYR A 233 4.37 -24.78 2.33
N ASP A 234 3.28 -25.57 2.29
CA ASP A 234 3.20 -26.81 3.07
C ASP A 234 4.20 -27.87 2.58
N PRO A 235 5.25 -28.19 3.38
CA PRO A 235 6.31 -29.10 2.96
C PRO A 235 5.86 -30.57 2.92
N CYS A 236 4.69 -30.89 3.48
CA CYS A 236 4.09 -32.22 3.46
C CYS A 236 2.93 -32.35 2.46
N GLY A 237 2.46 -31.23 1.91
CA GLY A 237 1.39 -31.22 0.92
C GLY A 237 1.91 -31.52 -0.49
N VAL A 238 1.01 -31.98 -1.36
CA VAL A 238 1.28 -32.20 -2.77
C VAL A 238 0.78 -30.99 -3.55
N MET A 239 1.64 -30.38 -4.35
CA MET A 239 1.26 -29.31 -5.27
C MET A 239 0.62 -29.93 -6.52
N GLU A 240 -0.67 -29.71 -6.70
CA GLU A 240 -1.43 -30.12 -7.89
C GLU A 240 -1.82 -28.89 -8.72
N PHE A 241 -1.79 -29.02 -10.04
CA PHE A 241 -2.14 -27.94 -10.97
C PHE A 241 -3.34 -28.35 -11.82
N SER A 242 -4.32 -27.45 -11.92
CA SER A 242 -5.48 -27.59 -12.80
C SER A 242 -5.67 -26.32 -13.63
N TRP A 243 -6.11 -26.48 -14.87
CA TRP A 243 -6.35 -25.37 -15.79
C TRP A 243 -7.79 -25.41 -16.28
N GLU A 244 -8.46 -24.27 -16.26
CA GLU A 244 -9.82 -24.11 -16.79
C GLU A 244 -9.82 -23.06 -17.89
N GLN A 245 -10.38 -23.41 -19.05
CA GLN A 245 -10.59 -22.44 -20.11
C GLN A 245 -11.83 -21.58 -19.79
N VAL A 246 -11.60 -20.32 -19.46
CA VAL A 246 -12.67 -19.38 -19.10
C VAL A 246 -13.37 -18.72 -20.29
N ALA A 247 -12.73 -18.71 -21.47
CA ALA A 247 -13.26 -18.08 -22.68
C ALA A 247 -12.64 -18.64 -23.97
N GLY A 248 -13.27 -18.33 -25.10
CA GLY A 248 -12.82 -18.71 -26.44
C GLY A 248 -13.34 -20.08 -26.91
N SER A 249 -12.89 -20.50 -28.09
CA SER A 249 -13.25 -21.82 -28.64
C SER A 249 -12.59 -22.92 -27.84
N ALA A 250 -13.35 -23.97 -27.50
CA ALA A 250 -12.85 -25.13 -26.78
C ALA A 250 -11.61 -25.72 -27.48
N VAL A 251 -10.54 -25.92 -26.70
CA VAL A 251 -9.30 -26.59 -27.11
C VAL A 251 -9.22 -28.00 -26.56
#